data_AF-A0A2D8X3P3-F1
#
_entry.id   AF-A0A2D8X3P3-F1
#
_cell.length_a   1.000
_cell.length_b   1.000
_cell.length_c   1.000
_cell.angle_alpha   90.00
_cell.angle_beta   90.00
_cell.angle_gamma   90.00
#
_symmetry.space_group_name_H-M   'P 1'
#
loop_
_entity.id
_entity.type
_entity.pdbx_description
1 polymer ?
#
loop_
_entity_poly.entity_id
_entity_poly.type
_entity_poly.pdbx_seq_one_letter_code
_entity_poly.pdbx_strand_id
1 'polypeptide(L)'
;MNTSIALRVIRLAAIVAVVAIVGVCLNAGEPPEHWWWIFALPLMAWMVGPAIAAYAIAKRRPSLTRIATMGIYMAAFMLTSAVAYYDGLIAPQSSTAGLVTIFLPLYQWGALIAVFLALVAFEWIKGRANGSVR
;
A
#
# COMPACT_ATOMS: atom_id res chain seq x y z
N MET A 1 -5.07 22.47 6.13
CA MET A 1 -4.09 21.83 5.21
C MET A 1 -4.69 21.78 3.81
N ASN A 2 -3.97 22.28 2.79
CA ASN A 2 -4.45 22.27 1.41
C ASN A 2 -4.48 20.82 0.89
N THR A 3 -5.62 20.37 0.35
CA THR A 3 -5.79 19.00 -0.20
C THR A 3 -4.74 18.67 -1.25
N SER A 4 -4.27 19.67 -2.01
CA SER A 4 -3.19 19.50 -2.98
C SER A 4 -1.85 19.14 -2.33
N ILE A 5 -1.48 19.76 -1.20
CA ILE A 5 -0.24 19.46 -0.46
C ILE A 5 -0.33 18.05 0.11
N ALA A 6 -1.47 17.70 0.71
CA ALA A 6 -1.66 16.38 1.31
C ALA A 6 -1.61 15.25 0.24
N LEU A 7 -2.18 15.47 -0.94
CA LEU A 7 -2.05 14.53 -2.06
C LEU A 7 -0.60 14.40 -2.56
N ARG A 8 0.19 15.48 -2.56
CA ARG A 8 1.62 15.42 -2.90
C ARG A 8 2.37 14.56 -1.89
N VAL A 9 2.08 14.70 -0.60
CA VAL A 9 2.69 13.88 0.46
C VAL A 9 2.36 12.40 0.25
N ILE A 10 1.09 12.04 0.03
CA ILE A 10 0.71 10.63 -0.22
C ILE A 10 1.33 10.11 -1.52
N ARG A 11 1.42 10.94 -2.57
CA ARG A 11 2.10 10.57 -3.82
C ARG A 11 3.57 10.25 -3.56
N LEU A 12 4.28 11.12 -2.84
CA LEU A 12 5.69 10.91 -2.50
C LEU A 12 5.84 9.65 -1.66
N ALA A 13 4.95 9.43 -0.69
CA ALA A 13 4.94 8.21 0.11
C ALA A 13 4.78 6.96 -0.78
N ALA A 14 3.80 6.93 -1.69
CA ALA A 14 3.62 5.81 -2.60
C ALA A 14 4.85 5.57 -3.49
N ILE A 15 5.50 6.63 -3.99
CA ILE A 15 6.75 6.52 -4.77
C ILE A 15 7.87 5.92 -3.92
N VAL A 16 8.06 6.44 -2.70
CA VAL A 16 9.09 5.93 -1.77
C VAL A 16 8.84 4.46 -1.45
N ALA A 17 7.59 4.06 -1.20
CA ALA A 17 7.23 2.67 -0.97
C ALA A 17 7.57 1.76 -2.16
N VAL A 18 7.22 2.19 -3.38
CA VAL A 18 7.56 1.44 -4.60
C VAL A 18 9.07 1.31 -4.75
N VAL A 19 9.81 2.41 -4.66
CA VAL A 19 11.28 2.41 -4.81
C VAL A 19 11.94 1.53 -3.75
N ALA A 20 11.49 1.63 -2.49
CA ALA A 20 12.03 0.83 -1.40
C ALA A 20 11.78 -0.67 -1.61
N ILE A 21 10.53 -1.07 -1.91
CA ILE A 21 10.18 -2.49 -2.11
C ILE A 21 10.93 -3.06 -3.32
N VAL A 22 10.95 -2.34 -4.45
CA VAL A 22 11.70 -2.77 -5.63
C VAL A 22 13.20 -2.89 -5.30
N GLY A 23 13.76 -1.93 -4.57
CA GLY A 23 15.15 -1.98 -4.11
C GLY A 23 15.46 -3.20 -3.24
N VAL A 24 14.58 -3.54 -2.30
CA VAL A 24 14.70 -4.75 -1.47
C VAL A 24 14.65 -6.00 -2.33
N CYS A 25 13.71 -6.12 -3.26
CA CYS A 25 13.60 -7.29 -4.14
C CYS A 25 14.82 -7.43 -5.06
N LEU A 26 15.36 -6.33 -5.61
CA LEU A 26 16.57 -6.35 -6.43
C LEU A 26 17.81 -6.74 -5.62
N ASN A 27 17.88 -6.34 -4.35
CA ASN A 27 18.98 -6.67 -3.47
C ASN A 27 18.96 -8.14 -3.03
N ALA A 28 17.79 -8.71 -2.78
CA ALA A 28 17.62 -10.08 -2.30
C ALA A 28 17.56 -11.14 -3.42
N GLY A 29 17.40 -10.73 -4.68
CA GLY A 29 17.20 -11.62 -5.83
C GLY A 29 18.43 -11.80 -6.71
N GLU A 30 18.20 -12.35 -7.92
CA GLU A 30 19.23 -12.59 -8.95
C GLU A 30 18.86 -11.87 -10.28
N PRO A 31 18.92 -10.52 -10.32
CA PRO A 31 18.51 -9.74 -11.49
C PRO A 31 19.16 -10.09 -12.83
N PRO A 32 20.42 -10.58 -12.89
CA PRO A 32 21.03 -11.00 -14.14
C PRO A 32 20.32 -12.18 -14.83
N GLU A 33 19.57 -12.98 -14.08
CA GLU A 33 18.96 -14.19 -14.61
C GLU A 33 17.56 -13.90 -15.20
N HIS A 34 17.35 -14.22 -16.48
CA HIS A 34 16.10 -13.87 -17.18
C HIS A 34 14.85 -14.52 -16.56
N TRP A 35 14.97 -15.74 -16.02
CA TRP A 35 13.85 -16.44 -15.38
C TRP A 35 13.42 -15.79 -14.06
N TRP A 36 14.32 -15.07 -13.38
CA TRP A 36 14.01 -14.39 -12.13
C TRP A 36 12.89 -13.35 -12.34
N TRP A 37 12.95 -12.60 -13.43
CA TRP A 37 11.96 -11.57 -13.76
C TRP A 37 10.54 -12.10 -13.94
N ILE A 38 10.38 -13.35 -14.39
CA ILE A 38 9.07 -13.98 -14.59
C ILE A 38 8.32 -14.08 -13.26
N PHE A 39 9.02 -14.36 -12.16
CA PHE A 39 8.43 -14.49 -10.83
C PHE A 39 8.52 -13.19 -10.02
N ALA A 40 9.62 -12.45 -10.19
CA ALA A 40 9.87 -11.22 -9.45
C ALA A 40 8.90 -10.09 -9.83
N LEU A 41 8.58 -9.91 -11.12
CA LEU A 41 7.67 -8.82 -11.54
C LEU A 41 6.25 -8.97 -10.98
N PRO A 42 5.58 -10.14 -11.08
CA PRO A 42 4.29 -10.34 -10.44
C PRO A 42 4.34 -10.15 -8.92
N LEU A 43 5.39 -10.65 -8.27
CA LEU A 43 5.55 -10.51 -6.83
C LEU A 43 5.76 -9.04 -6.41
N MET A 44 6.64 -8.29 -7.09
CA MET A 44 6.84 -6.87 -6.84
C MET A 44 5.53 -6.10 -7.06
N ALA A 45 4.81 -6.37 -8.16
CA ALA A 45 3.52 -5.75 -8.44
C ALA A 45 2.49 -6.06 -7.33
N TRP A 46 2.50 -7.29 -6.82
CA TRP A 46 1.65 -7.72 -5.71
C TRP A 46 1.99 -6.97 -4.41
N MET A 47 3.28 -6.80 -4.10
CA MET A 47 3.76 -6.11 -2.91
C MET A 47 3.52 -4.60 -2.94
N VAL A 48 3.70 -3.93 -4.09
CA VAL A 48 3.54 -2.46 -4.21
C VAL A 48 2.10 -2.04 -4.53
N GLY A 49 1.28 -2.97 -5.03
CA GLY A 49 -0.10 -2.72 -5.46
C GLY A 49 -0.96 -2.00 -4.42
N PRO A 50 -0.97 -2.40 -3.14
CA PRO A 50 -1.79 -1.73 -2.12
C PRO A 50 -1.41 -0.25 -1.91
N ALA A 51 -0.12 0.09 -1.97
CA ALA A 51 0.33 1.48 -1.89
C ALA A 51 -0.14 2.31 -3.10
N ILE A 52 -0.01 1.76 -4.31
CA ILE A 52 -0.48 2.42 -5.54
C ILE A 52 -2.00 2.63 -5.48
N ALA A 53 -2.75 1.61 -5.05
CA ALA A 53 -4.20 1.65 -4.94
C ALA A 53 -4.66 2.67 -3.89
N ALA A 54 -4.02 2.75 -2.71
CA ALA A 54 -4.32 3.75 -1.69
C ALA A 54 -4.13 5.18 -2.21
N TYR A 55 -3.06 5.45 -2.94
CA TYR A 55 -2.86 6.74 -3.60
C TYR A 55 -3.93 7.02 -4.66
N ALA A 56 -4.27 6.05 -5.51
CA ALA A 56 -5.29 6.20 -6.54
C ALA A 56 -6.68 6.49 -5.93
N ILE A 57 -7.04 5.82 -4.84
CA ILE A 57 -8.27 6.07 -4.08
C ILE A 57 -8.31 7.51 -3.56
N ALA A 58 -7.21 7.98 -2.94
CA ALA A 58 -7.10 9.34 -2.43
C ALA A 58 -7.23 10.40 -3.53
N LYS A 59 -6.64 10.13 -4.71
CA LYS A 59 -6.64 11.05 -5.85
C LYS A 59 -8.00 11.15 -6.55
N ARG A 60 -8.76 10.05 -6.66
CA ARG A 60 -9.94 9.97 -7.53
C ARG A 60 -11.06 10.95 -7.17
N ARG A 61 -11.33 11.13 -5.87
CA ARG A 61 -12.29 12.13 -5.36
C ARG A 61 -11.73 12.71 -4.06
N PRO A 62 -10.91 13.77 -4.15
CA PRO A 62 -10.15 14.23 -3.01
C PRO A 62 -11.04 14.93 -1.99
N SER A 63 -11.24 14.27 -0.85
CA SER A 63 -11.79 14.85 0.38
C SER A 63 -10.72 14.78 1.47
N LEU A 64 -10.73 15.72 2.41
CA LEU A 64 -9.76 15.68 3.52
C LEU A 64 -9.85 14.38 4.33
N THR A 65 -11.06 13.87 4.56
CA THR A 65 -11.29 12.58 5.21
C THR A 65 -10.64 11.44 4.43
N ARG A 66 -10.92 11.32 3.14
CA ARG A 66 -10.36 10.26 2.30
C ARG A 66 -8.83 10.32 2.24
N ILE A 67 -8.28 11.52 2.07
CA ILE A 67 -6.83 11.74 2.04
C ILE A 67 -6.22 11.34 3.39
N ALA A 68 -6.80 11.77 4.52
CA ALA A 68 -6.31 11.41 5.85
C ALA A 68 -6.37 9.90 6.09
N THR A 69 -7.49 9.24 5.76
CA THR A 69 -7.67 7.80 5.91
C THR A 69 -6.65 7.01 5.07
N MET A 70 -6.45 7.38 3.80
CA MET A 70 -5.44 6.73 2.95
C MET A 70 -4.01 7.04 3.40
N GLY A 71 -3.78 8.23 3.98
CA GLY A 71 -2.49 8.60 4.57
C GLY A 71 -2.14 7.74 5.79
N ILE A 72 -3.10 7.51 6.68
CA ILE A 72 -2.95 6.61 7.84
C ILE A 72 -2.68 5.18 7.37
N TYR A 73 -3.46 4.69 6.40
CA TYR A 73 -3.22 3.40 5.78
C TYR A 73 -1.80 3.30 5.21
N MET A 74 -1.33 4.33 4.49
CA MET A 74 0.01 4.35 3.90
C MET A 74 1.12 4.28 4.96
N ALA A 75 0.96 4.99 6.07
CA ALA A 75 1.91 4.94 7.18
C ALA A 75 1.99 3.53 7.79
N ALA A 76 0.83 2.90 8.03
CA ALA A 76 0.76 1.53 8.53
C ALA A 76 1.35 0.52 7.52
N PHE A 77 1.04 0.68 6.24
CA PHE A 77 1.60 -0.11 5.15
C PHE A 77 3.12 -0.03 5.13
N MET A 78 3.70 1.17 5.20
CA MET A 78 5.15 1.36 5.19
C MET A 78 5.82 0.73 6.40
N LEU A 79 5.28 0.94 7.60
CA LEU A 79 5.84 0.40 8.83
C LEU A 79 5.83 -1.14 8.81
N THR A 80 4.70 -1.74 8.46
CA THR A 80 4.57 -3.21 8.40
C THR A 80 5.43 -3.82 7.30
N SER A 81 5.49 -3.19 6.12
CA SER A 81 6.34 -3.63 5.01
C SER A 81 7.84 -3.53 5.36
N ALA A 82 8.26 -2.44 6.00
CA ALA A 82 9.66 -2.24 6.36
C ALA A 82 10.18 -3.36 7.26
N VAL A 83 9.40 -3.73 8.29
CA VAL A 83 9.77 -4.82 9.22
C VAL A 83 9.73 -6.17 8.51
N ALA A 84 8.58 -6.51 7.90
CA ALA A 84 8.36 -7.84 7.36
C ALA A 84 9.26 -8.17 6.16
N TYR A 85 9.51 -7.20 5.26
CA TYR A 85 10.38 -7.45 4.10
C TYR A 85 11.86 -7.42 4.47
N TYR A 86 12.26 -6.63 5.49
CA TYR A 86 13.62 -6.71 6.01
C TYR A 86 13.89 -8.09 6.63
N ASP A 87 13.00 -8.54 7.52
CA ASP A 87 13.13 -9.83 8.20
C ASP A 87 12.97 -11.01 7.24
N GLY A 88 12.19 -10.87 6.17
CA GLY A 88 11.91 -11.97 5.25
C GLY A 88 12.85 -12.08 4.05
N LEU A 89 13.45 -10.97 3.59
CA LEU A 89 14.26 -10.93 2.36
C LEU A 89 15.72 -10.55 2.60
N ILE A 90 16.04 -9.75 3.62
CA ILE A 90 17.42 -9.28 3.86
C ILE A 90 18.08 -10.09 4.98
N ALA A 91 17.40 -10.26 6.10
CA ALA A 91 17.91 -10.95 7.28
C ALA A 91 16.98 -12.10 7.74
N PRO A 92 16.75 -13.12 6.89
CA PRO A 92 15.84 -14.23 7.22
C PRO A 92 16.30 -14.99 8.45
N GLN A 93 15.58 -14.80 9.56
CA GLN A 93 15.83 -15.54 10.80
C GLN A 93 15.13 -16.90 10.84
N SER A 94 14.11 -17.11 9.99
CA SER A 94 13.37 -18.37 9.91
C SER A 94 12.69 -18.53 8.55
N SER A 95 12.35 -19.78 8.19
CA SER A 95 11.52 -20.10 7.02
C SER A 95 10.12 -19.45 7.09
N THR A 96 9.60 -19.22 8.29
CA THR A 96 8.34 -18.51 8.51
C THR A 96 8.40 -17.06 8.02
N ALA A 97 9.55 -16.40 8.09
CA ALA A 97 9.71 -15.00 7.64
C ALA A 97 9.53 -14.85 6.11
N GLY A 98 9.98 -15.85 5.34
CA GLY A 98 9.72 -15.91 3.90
C GLY A 98 8.23 -16.05 3.58
N LEU A 99 7.50 -16.88 4.34
CA LEU A 99 6.05 -17.00 4.20
C LEU A 99 5.33 -15.68 4.51
N VAL A 100 5.73 -14.99 5.59
CA VAL A 100 5.17 -13.68 5.95
C VAL A 100 5.34 -12.70 4.80
N THR A 101 6.47 -12.70 4.09
CA THR A 101 6.72 -11.81 2.94
C THR A 101 5.72 -12.03 1.81
N ILE A 102 5.35 -13.29 1.53
CA ILE A 102 4.41 -13.64 0.45
C ILE A 102 2.96 -13.31 0.85
N PHE A 103 2.60 -13.52 2.12
CA PHE A 103 1.23 -13.32 2.61
C PHE A 103 0.95 -11.89 3.10
N LEU A 104 1.97 -11.10 3.45
CA LEU A 104 1.77 -9.73 3.90
C LEU A 104 0.97 -8.87 2.90
N PRO A 105 1.26 -8.89 1.58
CA PRO A 105 0.47 -8.11 0.64
C PRO A 105 -0.99 -8.54 0.60
N LEU A 106 -1.30 -9.83 0.85
CA LEU A 106 -2.69 -10.30 0.96
C LEU A 106 -3.41 -9.61 2.12
N TYR A 107 -2.78 -9.53 3.29
CA TYR A 107 -3.32 -8.78 4.43
C TYR A 107 -3.44 -7.28 4.14
N GLN A 108 -2.47 -6.69 3.43
CA GLN A 108 -2.49 -5.28 3.06
C GLN A 108 -3.61 -4.96 2.07
N TRP A 109 -3.88 -5.83 1.09
CA TRP A 109 -5.03 -5.74 0.20
C TRP A 109 -6.34 -5.87 0.96
N GLY A 110 -6.45 -6.86 1.84
CA GLY A 110 -7.64 -7.05 2.69
C GLY A 110 -7.92 -5.83 3.57
N ALA A 111 -6.88 -5.28 4.21
CA ALA A 111 -6.97 -4.06 5.00
C ALA A 111 -7.37 -2.85 4.14
N LEU A 112 -6.82 -2.72 2.94
CA LEU A 112 -7.18 -1.64 2.02
C LEU A 112 -8.66 -1.71 1.63
N ILE A 113 -9.14 -2.90 1.29
CA ILE A 113 -10.55 -3.14 0.95
C ILE A 113 -11.44 -2.78 2.14
N ALA A 114 -11.13 -3.26 3.34
CA ALA A 114 -11.89 -2.96 4.54
C ALA A 114 -11.96 -1.45 4.83
N VAL A 115 -10.81 -0.77 4.77
CA VAL A 115 -10.72 0.69 4.97
C VAL A 115 -11.50 1.44 3.90
N PHE A 116 -11.42 1.00 2.64
CA PHE A 116 -12.16 1.63 1.54
C PHE A 116 -13.67 1.47 1.71
N LEU A 117 -14.16 0.28 2.06
CA LEU A 117 -15.58 0.04 2.32
C LEU A 117 -16.08 0.87 3.52
N ALA A 118 -15.31 0.93 4.60
CA ALA A 118 -15.64 1.76 5.76
C ALA A 118 -15.73 3.25 5.38
N LEU A 119 -14.80 3.74 4.55
CA LEU A 119 -14.83 5.11 4.06
C LEU A 119 -16.08 5.38 3.20
N VAL A 120 -16.41 4.49 2.27
CA VAL A 120 -17.61 4.63 1.42
C VAL A 120 -18.88 4.62 2.27
N ALA A 121 -18.98 3.71 3.24
CA ALA A 121 -20.11 3.65 4.16
C ALA A 121 -20.24 4.95 4.97
N PHE A 122 -19.12 5.46 5.49
CA PHE A 122 -19.10 6.73 6.23
C PHE A 122 -19.55 7.92 5.37
N GLU A 123 -19.03 8.04 4.15
CA GLU A 123 -19.43 9.13 3.23
C GLU A 123 -20.91 9.02 2.84
N TRP A 124 -21.44 7.81 2.68
CA TRP A 124 -22.86 7.58 2.39
C TRP A 124 -23.78 7.95 3.55
N ILE A 125 -23.46 7.53 4.78
CA ILE A 125 -24.21 7.90 6.00
C ILE A 125 -24.24 9.41 6.17
N LYS A 126 -23.08 10.06 6.02
CA LYS A 126 -22.96 11.52 6.11
C LYS A 126 -23.79 12.23 5.03
N GLY A 127 -23.80 11.72 3.80
CA GLY A 127 -24.60 12.26 2.71
C GLY A 127 -26.11 12.20 2.99
N ARG A 128 -26.59 11.08 3.54
CA ARG A 128 -27.99 10.94 3.97
C ARG A 128 -28.37 11.92 5.09
N ALA A 129 -27.51 12.06 6.10
CA ALA A 129 -27.75 12.99 7.21
C ALA A 129 -27.86 14.46 6.74
N ASN A 130 -27.15 14.81 5.66
CA ASN A 130 -27.14 16.16 5.10
C ASN A 130 -28.23 16.41 4.03
N GLY A 131 -29.12 15.44 3.77
CA GLY A 131 -30.18 15.57 2.76
C GLY A 131 -29.69 15.68 1.31
N SER A 132 -28.42 15.35 1.04
CA SER A 132 -27.80 15.51 -0.29
C SER A 132 -27.91 14.30 -1.21
N VAL A 133 -28.50 13.20 -0.72
CA VAL A 133 -28.73 11.97 -1.49
C VAL A 133 -30.21 11.93 -1.87
N ARG A 134 -30.54 12.45 -3.05
CA ARG A 134 -31.78 12.15 -3.77
C ARG A 134 -31.52 11.01 -4.75
#